data_AF-A0A2N1Q7L9-F1
#
_entry.id   AF-A0A2N1Q7L9-F1
#
_cell.length_a   1.000
_cell.length_b   1.000
_cell.length_c   1.000
_cell.angle_alpha   90.00
_cell.angle_beta   90.00
_cell.angle_gamma   90.00
#
_symmetry.space_group_name_H-M   'P 1'
#
loop_
_entity.id
_entity.type
_entity.pdbx_description
1 polymer ?
#
loop_
_entity_poly.entity_id
_entity_poly.type
_entity_poly.pdbx_seq_one_letter_code
_entity_poly.pdbx_strand_id
1 'polypeptide(L)'
;MIRINDLRLELRDALSEEQEIANLKKLVFSLYPITETNLLSFNLYKKAIDARKKEHVFFVYAVDVELTNEREIIQKNYKNIQLSPDMKYSEVTSGTEKLENPPVIVGFGPSGLFAALLLARRGYKPFVLERGYDVDRRTIKVDEFWKTGKYNKDSTILFGEGGAGTFSDGKLTTLINDMRCRLILESLVKNGASKEILYINKPHIGTDVLKVVMKNMRQEIISLGGQIRFKATVTDFLIENDELQGL
;
A
#
# COMPACT_ATOMS: atom_id res chain seq x y z
N MET A 1 6.46 -16.56 -14.85
CA MET A 1 6.76 -15.13 -14.99
C MET A 1 8.24 -14.87 -14.80
N ILE A 2 8.86 -14.06 -15.66
CA ILE A 2 10.24 -13.61 -15.53
C ILE A 2 10.30 -12.12 -15.24
N ARG A 3 11.32 -11.68 -14.51
CA ARG A 3 11.63 -10.27 -14.25
C ARG A 3 12.84 -9.84 -15.06
N ILE A 4 12.69 -8.76 -15.82
CA ILE A 4 13.76 -8.12 -16.58
C ILE A 4 14.13 -6.81 -15.87
N ASN A 5 15.37 -6.70 -15.41
CA ASN A 5 15.87 -5.55 -14.66
C ASN A 5 16.74 -4.62 -15.53
N ASP A 6 17.05 -3.45 -14.99
CA ASP A 6 17.97 -2.46 -15.57
C ASP A 6 17.63 -1.99 -16.99
N LEU A 7 16.35 -2.00 -17.35
CA LEU A 7 15.87 -1.38 -18.59
C LEU A 7 15.90 0.14 -18.43
N ARG A 8 16.41 0.85 -19.43
CA ARG A 8 16.60 2.30 -19.37
C ARG A 8 15.87 3.01 -20.50
N LEU A 9 15.09 4.03 -20.16
CA LEU A 9 14.53 4.97 -21.11
C LEU A 9 14.99 6.39 -20.77
N GLU A 10 15.19 7.21 -21.80
CA GLU A 10 15.35 8.65 -21.61
C GLU A 10 14.02 9.29 -21.19
N LEU A 11 14.07 10.46 -20.55
CA LEU A 11 12.87 11.15 -20.06
C LEU A 11 11.87 11.44 -21.20
N ARG A 12 12.37 11.78 -22.40
CA ARG A 12 11.55 12.06 -23.59
C ARG A 12 10.82 10.83 -24.16
N ASP A 13 11.25 9.63 -23.78
CA ASP A 13 10.66 8.38 -24.25
C ASP A 13 9.57 7.85 -23.29
N ALA A 14 9.27 8.58 -22.21
CA ALA A 14 8.30 8.21 -21.19
C ALA A 14 7.41 9.42 -20.79
N LEU A 15 6.88 10.13 -21.79
CA LEU A 15 6.03 11.33 -21.55
C LEU A 15 4.60 10.97 -21.13
N SER A 16 4.14 9.76 -21.47
CA SER A 16 2.86 9.20 -21.03
C SER A 16 3.03 7.72 -20.68
N GLU A 17 2.14 7.19 -19.84
CA GLU A 17 2.13 5.77 -19.45
C GLU A 17 2.06 4.84 -20.68
N GLU A 18 1.23 5.19 -21.67
CA GLU A 18 1.10 4.42 -22.91
C GLU A 18 2.40 4.41 -23.72
N GLN A 19 3.03 5.58 -23.90
CA GLN A 19 4.28 5.70 -24.63
C GLN A 19 5.42 4.97 -23.92
N GLU A 20 5.48 5.10 -22.59
CA GLU A 20 6.45 4.45 -21.72
C GLU A 20 6.37 2.92 -21.85
N ILE A 21 5.17 2.34 -21.73
CA ILE A 21 4.95 0.89 -21.88
C ILE A 21 5.32 0.43 -23.30
N ALA A 22 4.89 1.17 -24.33
CA ALA A 22 5.20 0.82 -25.72
C ALA A 22 6.72 0.83 -26.00
N ASN A 23 7.43 1.82 -25.48
CA ASN A 23 8.88 1.93 -25.63
C ASN A 23 9.64 0.88 -24.82
N LEU A 24 9.16 0.52 -23.62
CA LEU A 24 9.72 -0.59 -22.86
C LEU A 24 9.54 -1.93 -23.57
N LYS A 25 8.36 -2.21 -24.14
CA LYS A 25 8.14 -3.43 -24.95
C LYS A 25 9.12 -3.49 -26.12
N LYS A 26 9.25 -2.40 -26.90
CA LYS A 26 10.21 -2.30 -28.01
C LYS A 26 11.64 -2.57 -27.56
N LEU A 27 12.05 -2.01 -26.42
CA LEU A 27 13.38 -2.23 -25.84
C LEU A 27 13.59 -3.68 -25.42
N VAL A 28 12.58 -4.32 -24.80
CA VAL A 28 12.65 -5.73 -24.42
C VAL A 28 12.79 -6.63 -25.66
N PHE A 29 12.03 -6.37 -26.73
CA PHE A 29 12.08 -7.15 -27.97
C PHE A 29 13.38 -6.95 -28.75
N SER A 30 14.06 -5.81 -28.61
CA SER A 30 15.35 -5.57 -29.26
C SER A 30 16.52 -6.23 -28.50
N LEU A 31 16.41 -6.37 -27.18
CA LEU A 31 17.45 -6.93 -26.33
C LEU A 31 17.36 -8.46 -26.18
N TYR A 32 16.15 -9.01 -26.26
CA TYR A 32 15.88 -10.41 -25.98
C TYR A 32 15.04 -11.05 -27.09
N PRO A 33 15.14 -12.37 -27.30
CA PRO A 33 14.35 -13.09 -28.31
C PRO A 33 12.92 -13.32 -27.82
N ILE A 34 12.24 -12.23 -27.47
CA ILE A 34 10.85 -12.16 -27.01
C ILE A 34 10.08 -11.42 -28.11
N THR A 35 8.92 -11.94 -28.48
CA THR A 35 8.05 -11.34 -29.48
C THR A 35 6.66 -11.10 -28.89
N GLU A 36 5.87 -10.21 -29.52
CA GLU A 36 4.50 -9.93 -29.06
C GLU A 36 3.63 -11.20 -29.03
N THR A 37 3.85 -12.16 -29.93
CA THR A 37 3.08 -13.43 -29.95
C THR A 37 3.39 -14.35 -28.77
N ASN A 38 4.58 -14.21 -28.16
CA ASN A 38 4.94 -14.96 -26.97
C ASN A 38 4.58 -14.22 -25.68
N LEU A 39 4.20 -12.94 -25.75
CA LEU A 39 3.95 -12.09 -24.58
C LEU A 39 2.50 -12.23 -24.11
N LEU A 40 2.31 -12.76 -22.91
CA LEU A 40 1.00 -12.92 -22.27
C LEU A 40 0.65 -11.72 -21.38
N SER A 41 1.61 -11.20 -20.61
CA SER A 41 1.41 -10.02 -19.77
C SER A 41 2.70 -9.21 -19.62
N PHE A 42 2.55 -7.90 -19.39
CA PHE A 42 3.64 -6.96 -19.20
C PHE A 42 3.30 -5.98 -18.08
N ASN A 43 4.01 -6.07 -16.96
CA ASN A 43 3.72 -5.28 -15.76
C ASN A 43 4.96 -4.52 -15.30
N LEU A 44 4.82 -3.23 -14.99
CA LEU A 44 5.87 -2.48 -14.32
C LEU A 44 6.01 -2.99 -12.88
N TYR A 45 7.19 -3.51 -12.55
CA TYR A 45 7.51 -3.88 -11.17
C TYR A 45 8.20 -2.74 -10.43
N LYS A 46 9.10 -2.02 -11.12
CA LYS A 46 9.82 -0.89 -10.55
C LYS A 46 10.06 0.18 -11.61
N LYS A 47 9.92 1.44 -11.22
CA LYS A 47 10.35 2.66 -11.94
C LYS A 47 11.17 3.52 -11.00
N ALA A 48 12.41 3.79 -11.35
CA ALA A 48 13.30 4.67 -10.59
C ALA A 48 13.93 5.71 -11.51
N ILE A 49 14.50 6.77 -10.93
CA ILE A 49 15.26 7.77 -11.66
C ILE A 49 16.75 7.57 -11.35
N ASP A 50 17.57 7.45 -12.39
CA ASP A 50 19.03 7.57 -12.29
C ASP A 50 19.44 8.97 -12.72
N ALA A 51 19.75 9.82 -11.74
CA ALA A 51 20.20 11.20 -11.93
C ALA A 51 21.64 11.42 -11.45
N ARG A 52 22.46 10.35 -11.38
CA ARG A 52 23.85 10.43 -10.90
C ARG A 52 24.73 11.29 -11.81
N LYS A 53 24.43 11.33 -13.11
CA LYS A 53 25.07 12.23 -14.09
C LYS A 53 24.06 13.31 -14.48
N LYS A 54 24.32 14.56 -14.12
CA LYS A 54 23.37 15.68 -14.35
C LYS A 54 23.00 15.87 -15.82
N GLU A 55 23.94 15.61 -16.73
CA GLU A 55 23.74 15.72 -18.19
C GLU A 55 22.79 14.63 -18.75
N HIS A 56 22.67 13.49 -18.05
CA HIS A 56 22.00 12.29 -18.54
C HIS A 56 21.16 11.64 -17.44
N VAL A 57 19.89 12.07 -17.37
CA VAL A 57 18.90 11.49 -16.46
C VAL A 57 18.10 10.43 -17.20
N PHE A 58 18.03 9.23 -16.63
CA PHE A 58 17.26 8.12 -17.18
C PHE A 58 16.20 7.65 -16.19
N PHE A 59 15.10 7.14 -16.73
CA PHE A 59 14.29 6.21 -15.97
C PHE A 59 14.89 4.81 -16.04
N VAL A 60 14.93 4.12 -14.90
CA VAL A 60 15.40 2.74 -14.78
C VAL A 60 14.23 1.87 -14.32
N TYR A 61 13.99 0.80 -15.07
CA TYR A 61 12.83 -0.06 -14.89
C TYR A 61 13.23 -1.49 -14.53
N ALA A 62 12.33 -2.12 -13.78
CA ALA A 62 12.19 -3.56 -13.75
C ALA A 62 10.76 -3.91 -14.18
N VAL A 63 10.63 -4.87 -15.09
CA VAL A 63 9.34 -5.30 -15.63
C VAL A 63 9.18 -6.80 -15.41
N ASP A 64 7.97 -7.18 -15.03
CA ASP A 64 7.55 -8.56 -14.91
C ASP A 64 6.78 -8.92 -16.19
N VAL A 65 7.28 -9.93 -16.91
CA VAL A 65 6.68 -10.41 -18.15
C VAL A 65 6.33 -11.88 -18.02
N GLU A 66 5.14 -12.21 -18.50
CA GLU A 66 4.67 -13.58 -18.61
C GLU A 66 4.73 -14.01 -20.07
N LEU A 67 5.35 -15.15 -20.34
CA LEU A 67 5.60 -15.62 -21.70
C LEU A 67 5.06 -17.05 -21.91
N THR A 68 4.78 -17.42 -23.16
CA THR A 68 4.47 -18.82 -23.49
C THR A 68 5.71 -19.73 -23.44
N ASN A 69 6.90 -19.15 -23.65
CA ASN A 69 8.18 -19.87 -23.73
C ASN A 69 9.19 -19.48 -22.64
N GLU A 70 8.72 -19.19 -21.42
CA GLU A 70 9.58 -18.71 -20.30
C GLU A 70 10.81 -19.57 -20.04
N ARG A 71 10.65 -20.91 -20.12
CA ARG A 71 11.73 -21.87 -19.87
C ARG A 71 12.91 -21.67 -20.83
N GLU A 72 12.64 -21.39 -22.09
CA GLU A 72 13.67 -21.18 -23.11
C GLU A 72 14.47 -19.90 -22.84
N ILE A 73 13.80 -18.83 -22.41
CA ILE A 73 14.43 -17.55 -22.08
C ILE A 73 15.30 -17.67 -20.83
N ILE A 74 14.81 -18.36 -19.80
CA ILE A 74 15.55 -18.57 -18.53
C ILE A 74 16.82 -19.39 -18.77
N GLN A 75 16.75 -20.45 -19.60
CA GLN A 75 17.90 -21.30 -19.90
C GLN A 75 19.06 -20.57 -20.56
N LYS A 76 18.81 -19.43 -21.23
CA LYS A 76 19.85 -18.58 -21.81
C LYS A 76 20.66 -17.79 -20.77
N ASN A 77 20.24 -17.80 -19.49
CA ASN A 77 20.97 -17.26 -18.34
C ASN A 77 21.46 -15.80 -18.52
N TYR A 78 20.58 -14.93 -19.04
CA TYR A 78 20.88 -13.51 -19.17
C TYR A 78 21.07 -12.85 -17.81
N LYS A 79 22.12 -12.03 -17.66
CA LYS A 79 22.46 -11.34 -16.40
C LYS A 79 21.29 -10.52 -15.79
N ASN A 80 20.46 -9.92 -16.65
CA ASN A 80 19.40 -9.00 -16.22
C ASN A 80 18.02 -9.68 -16.12
N ILE A 81 17.92 -10.98 -16.42
CA ILE A 81 16.68 -11.74 -16.36
C ILE A 81 16.76 -12.72 -15.19
N GLN A 82 15.70 -12.75 -14.38
CA GLN A 82 15.55 -13.71 -13.30
C GLN A 82 14.11 -14.21 -13.23
N LEU A 83 13.86 -15.29 -12.50
CA LEU A 83 12.51 -15.65 -12.12
C LEU A 83 11.92 -14.55 -11.23
N SER A 84 10.69 -14.11 -11.53
CA SER A 84 10.00 -13.20 -10.63
C SER A 84 9.66 -13.95 -9.35
N PRO A 85 10.02 -13.43 -8.15
CA PRO A 85 9.66 -14.08 -6.90
C PRO A 85 8.15 -14.10 -6.74
N ASP A 86 7.61 -15.18 -6.16
CA ASP A 86 6.20 -15.23 -5.81
C ASP A 86 5.93 -14.26 -4.66
N MET A 87 5.31 -13.13 -4.99
CA MET A 87 4.94 -12.08 -4.03
C MET A 87 3.50 -12.25 -3.54
N LYS A 88 2.80 -13.35 -3.89
CA LYS A 88 1.45 -13.60 -3.41
C LYS A 88 1.46 -13.73 -1.90
N TYR A 89 0.63 -12.93 -1.25
CA TYR A 89 0.43 -13.06 0.18
C TYR A 89 -0.15 -14.45 0.48
N SER A 90 0.56 -15.23 1.29
CA SER A 90 0.07 -16.51 1.78
C SER A 90 -0.98 -16.24 2.85
N GLU A 91 -2.23 -16.56 2.54
CA GLU A 91 -3.33 -16.39 3.46
C GLU A 91 -3.12 -17.27 4.71
N VAL A 92 -3.21 -16.68 5.90
CA VAL A 92 -3.27 -17.43 7.16
C VAL A 92 -4.65 -18.09 7.28
N THR A 93 -4.70 -19.38 7.60
CA THR A 93 -5.94 -20.11 7.83
C THR A 93 -6.73 -19.51 9.00
N SER A 94 -8.02 -19.24 8.79
CA SER A 94 -8.92 -18.82 9.87
C SER A 94 -9.22 -19.96 10.84
N GLY A 95 -9.53 -19.61 12.09
CA GLY A 95 -10.06 -20.57 13.06
C GLY A 95 -11.44 -21.07 12.68
N THR A 96 -11.84 -22.22 13.25
CA THR A 96 -13.15 -22.84 13.04
C THR A 96 -14.19 -22.44 14.08
N GLU A 97 -13.72 -21.91 15.22
CA GLU A 97 -14.59 -21.51 16.33
C GLU A 97 -15.12 -20.10 16.13
N LYS A 98 -16.40 -19.91 16.48
CA LYS A 98 -17.02 -18.60 16.49
C LYS A 98 -16.59 -17.85 17.75
N LEU A 99 -15.95 -16.70 17.58
CA LEU A 99 -15.67 -15.82 18.70
C LEU A 99 -16.98 -15.30 19.31
N GLU A 100 -17.12 -15.42 20.63
CA GLU A 100 -18.25 -14.84 21.38
C GLU A 100 -18.18 -13.31 21.36
N ASN A 101 -16.98 -12.77 21.53
CA ASN A 101 -16.71 -11.33 21.52
C ASN A 101 -15.83 -10.97 20.31
N PRO A 102 -16.13 -9.86 19.60
CA PRO A 102 -15.31 -9.41 18.50
C PRO A 102 -13.91 -8.99 19.00
N PRO A 103 -12.85 -9.17 18.19
CA PRO A 103 -11.53 -8.67 18.53
C PRO A 103 -11.56 -7.14 18.60
N VAL A 104 -11.02 -6.59 19.69
CA VAL A 104 -10.97 -5.14 19.91
C VAL A 104 -9.61 -4.59 19.48
N ILE A 105 -9.64 -3.46 18.78
CA ILE A 105 -8.43 -2.75 18.33
C ILE A 105 -8.45 -1.35 18.93
N VAL A 106 -7.38 -0.99 19.63
CA VAL A 106 -7.20 0.34 20.20
C VAL A 106 -6.33 1.19 19.29
N GLY A 107 -6.91 2.26 18.75
CA GLY A 107 -6.29 3.18 17.81
C GLY A 107 -6.57 2.83 16.34
N PHE A 108 -6.82 3.86 15.54
CA PHE A 108 -7.12 3.74 14.10
C PHE A 108 -6.10 4.47 13.23
N GLY A 109 -4.82 4.41 13.64
CA GLY A 109 -3.66 4.70 12.78
C GLY A 109 -3.36 3.56 11.80
N PRO A 110 -2.26 3.61 11.03
CA PRO A 110 -1.96 2.60 10.00
C PRO A 110 -1.97 1.16 10.53
N SER A 111 -1.34 0.90 11.68
CA SER A 111 -1.31 -0.44 12.28
C SER A 111 -2.71 -0.96 12.61
N GLY A 112 -3.48 -0.20 13.40
CA GLY A 112 -4.84 -0.59 13.80
C GLY A 112 -5.80 -0.68 12.61
N LEU A 113 -5.64 0.19 11.62
CA LEU A 113 -6.43 0.20 10.40
C LEU A 113 -6.19 -1.05 9.54
N PHE A 114 -4.94 -1.46 9.34
CA PHE A 114 -4.64 -2.68 8.60
C PHE A 114 -5.01 -3.95 9.39
N ALA A 115 -4.86 -3.94 10.72
CA ALA A 115 -5.34 -5.02 11.57
C ALA A 115 -6.87 -5.17 11.45
N ALA A 116 -7.61 -4.08 11.53
CA ALA A 116 -9.06 -4.06 11.39
C ALA A 116 -9.49 -4.53 9.99
N LEU A 117 -8.84 -4.04 8.94
CA LEU A 117 -9.15 -4.44 7.56
C LEU A 117 -8.95 -5.94 7.35
N LEU A 118 -7.83 -6.49 7.82
CA LEU A 118 -7.54 -7.91 7.63
C LEU A 118 -8.53 -8.79 8.41
N LEU A 119 -8.82 -8.44 9.68
CA LEU A 119 -9.81 -9.16 10.49
C LEU A 119 -11.21 -9.08 9.90
N ALA A 120 -11.62 -7.91 9.39
CA ALA A 120 -12.91 -7.71 8.75
C ALA A 120 -13.05 -8.54 7.46
N ARG A 121 -12.02 -8.54 6.60
CA ARG A 121 -11.99 -9.37 5.37
C ARG A 121 -12.08 -10.87 5.65
N ARG A 122 -11.72 -11.28 6.87
CA ARG A 122 -11.79 -12.68 7.33
C ARG A 122 -13.03 -12.97 8.17
N GLY A 123 -13.97 -12.03 8.28
CA GLY A 123 -15.26 -12.22 8.93
C GLY A 123 -15.23 -12.11 10.46
N TYR A 124 -14.12 -11.68 11.07
CA TYR A 124 -14.00 -11.56 12.52
C TYR A 124 -14.71 -10.33 13.11
N LYS A 125 -15.22 -9.41 12.27
CA LYS A 125 -16.03 -8.25 12.69
C LYS A 125 -15.37 -7.42 13.82
N PRO A 126 -14.14 -6.90 13.61
CA PRO A 126 -13.39 -6.22 14.65
C PRO A 126 -14.10 -4.96 15.16
N PHE A 127 -13.88 -4.62 16.44
CA PHE A 127 -14.36 -3.39 17.05
C PHE A 127 -13.19 -2.44 17.33
N VAL A 128 -13.16 -1.30 16.65
CA VAL A 128 -12.08 -0.32 16.77
C VAL A 128 -12.49 0.82 17.69
N LEU A 129 -11.62 1.17 18.63
CA LEU A 129 -11.75 2.33 19.52
C LEU A 129 -10.68 3.36 19.14
N GLU A 130 -11.10 4.55 18.68
CA GLU A 130 -10.19 5.65 18.35
C GLU A 130 -10.50 6.87 19.21
N ARG A 131 -9.49 7.42 19.88
CA ARG A 131 -9.64 8.57 20.77
C ARG A 131 -10.04 9.85 20.03
N GLY A 132 -9.60 10.01 18.78
CA GLY A 132 -9.87 11.19 17.98
C GLY A 132 -11.13 11.09 17.14
N TYR A 133 -11.26 12.02 16.19
CA TYR A 133 -12.39 12.08 15.27
C TYR A 133 -12.16 11.28 13.98
N ASP A 134 -13.25 11.01 13.26
CA ASP A 134 -13.21 10.66 11.84
C ASP A 134 -12.50 11.75 11.01
N VAL A 135 -11.97 11.38 9.85
CA VAL A 135 -11.10 12.24 9.04
C VAL A 135 -11.79 13.51 8.56
N ASP A 136 -13.11 13.48 8.34
CA ASP A 136 -13.87 14.65 7.89
C ASP A 136 -13.92 15.70 9.01
N ARG A 137 -14.36 15.32 10.22
CA ARG A 137 -14.40 16.21 11.39
C ARG A 137 -12.99 16.61 11.85
N ARG A 138 -12.04 15.68 11.77
CA ARG A 138 -10.63 15.90 12.12
C ARG A 138 -10.00 16.98 11.24
N THR A 139 -10.26 16.94 9.93
CA THR A 139 -9.75 17.94 8.97
C THR A 139 -10.22 19.34 9.34
N ILE A 140 -11.51 19.52 9.63
CA ILE A 140 -12.07 20.82 10.06
C ILE A 140 -11.34 21.35 11.31
N LYS A 141 -11.07 20.47 12.29
CA LYS A 141 -10.41 20.87 13.54
C LYS A 141 -8.94 21.19 13.37
N VAL A 142 -8.23 20.46 12.51
CA VAL A 142 -6.83 20.76 12.19
C VAL A 142 -6.73 22.09 11.43
N ASP A 143 -7.65 22.36 10.49
CA ASP A 143 -7.71 23.64 9.78
C ASP A 143 -8.06 24.81 10.72
N GLU A 144 -8.98 24.62 11.67
CA GLU A 144 -9.28 25.60 12.73
C GLU A 144 -8.01 25.90 13.54
N PHE A 145 -7.28 24.86 13.95
CA PHE A 145 -6.02 25.02 14.67
C PHE A 145 -4.97 25.78 13.86
N TRP A 146 -4.77 25.48 12.58
CA TRP A 146 -3.80 26.20 11.73
C TRP A 146 -4.17 27.67 11.53
N LYS A 147 -5.46 28.00 11.44
CA LYS A 147 -5.92 29.39 11.24
C LYS A 147 -5.94 30.21 12.53
N THR A 148 -6.21 29.59 13.67
CA THR A 148 -6.55 30.31 14.91
C THR A 148 -5.63 30.01 16.09
N GLY A 149 -4.80 28.96 16.00
CA GLY A 149 -4.02 28.44 17.12
C GLY A 149 -4.83 27.68 18.17
N LYS A 150 -6.16 27.55 18.00
CA LYS A 150 -7.03 26.92 18.99
C LYS A 150 -6.86 25.41 19.02
N TYR A 151 -6.23 24.92 20.09
CA TYR A 151 -5.96 23.51 20.29
C TYR A 151 -7.21 22.70 20.68
N ASN A 152 -7.31 21.45 20.21
CA ASN A 152 -8.30 20.48 20.63
C ASN A 152 -7.63 19.16 21.01
N LYS A 153 -7.75 18.75 22.28
CA LYS A 153 -7.15 17.52 22.82
C LYS A 153 -7.64 16.22 22.16
N ASP A 154 -8.85 16.26 21.59
CA ASP A 154 -9.49 15.12 20.94
C ASP A 154 -9.29 15.16 19.40
N SER A 155 -8.61 16.18 18.86
CA SER A 155 -8.38 16.30 17.42
C SER A 155 -7.08 17.01 17.12
N THR A 156 -6.00 16.25 17.07
CA THR A 156 -4.67 16.77 16.77
C THR A 156 -4.16 16.21 15.45
N ILE A 157 -3.02 16.73 15.00
CA ILE A 157 -2.25 16.15 13.89
C ILE A 157 -1.87 14.68 14.18
N LEU A 158 -1.87 14.25 15.45
CA LEU A 158 -1.51 12.89 15.86
C LEU A 158 -2.71 11.96 16.08
N PHE A 159 -3.84 12.48 16.59
CA PHE A 159 -4.98 11.67 17.03
C PHE A 159 -6.19 11.76 16.12
N GLY A 160 -6.86 10.63 15.89
CA GLY A 160 -8.00 10.47 15.00
C GLY A 160 -7.75 9.49 13.85
N GLU A 161 -8.72 9.37 12.94
CA GLU A 161 -8.69 8.45 11.81
C GLU A 161 -7.41 8.59 10.97
N GLY A 162 -6.73 7.47 10.75
CA GLY A 162 -5.43 7.38 10.06
C GLY A 162 -4.22 7.80 10.92
N GLY A 163 -4.44 8.19 12.18
CA GLY A 163 -3.39 8.51 13.15
C GLY A 163 -2.46 9.64 12.67
N ALA A 164 -1.17 9.55 13.01
CA ALA A 164 -0.18 10.55 12.62
C ALA A 164 0.11 10.60 11.11
N GLY A 165 -0.29 9.57 10.35
CA GLY A 165 -0.03 9.49 8.91
C GLY A 165 -0.91 10.44 8.08
N THR A 166 -2.13 10.73 8.53
CA THR A 166 -3.17 11.41 7.74
C THR A 166 -2.79 12.79 7.21
N PHE A 167 -2.06 13.59 8.00
CA PHE A 167 -1.64 14.95 7.62
C PHE A 167 -0.16 14.99 7.24
N SER A 168 0.32 13.95 6.57
CA SER A 168 1.69 13.84 6.07
C SER A 168 1.71 13.73 4.55
N ASP A 169 2.89 13.92 3.97
CA ASP A 169 3.17 13.66 2.55
C ASP A 169 2.83 12.21 2.11
N GLY A 170 2.61 11.30 3.07
CA GLY A 170 2.18 9.95 2.79
C GLY A 170 3.28 9.13 2.10
N LYS A 171 4.54 9.36 2.47
CA LYS A 171 5.69 8.61 1.97
C LYS A 171 5.60 7.15 2.42
N LEU A 172 5.66 6.24 1.47
CA LEU A 172 5.53 4.80 1.68
C LEU A 172 6.91 4.12 1.61
N THR A 173 7.85 4.63 2.40
CA THR A 173 9.22 4.09 2.48
C THR A 173 9.33 3.06 3.59
N THR A 174 9.93 1.92 3.30
CA THR A 174 10.25 0.88 4.28
C THR A 174 11.67 0.38 4.10
N LEU A 175 12.31 -0.04 5.18
CA LEU A 175 13.64 -0.67 5.18
C LEU A 175 13.56 -2.20 5.22
N ILE A 176 12.35 -2.76 5.29
CA ILE A 176 12.13 -4.20 5.28
C ILE A 176 11.71 -4.68 3.90
N ASN A 177 12.13 -5.89 3.55
CA ASN A 177 11.69 -6.59 2.35
C ASN A 177 10.74 -7.72 2.76
N ASP A 178 9.44 -7.40 2.87
CA ASP A 178 8.41 -8.33 3.32
C ASP A 178 7.24 -8.37 2.33
N MET A 179 6.75 -9.58 2.05
CA MET A 179 5.62 -9.81 1.14
C MET A 179 4.35 -9.03 1.55
N ARG A 180 4.13 -8.77 2.84
CA ARG A 180 3.00 -7.97 3.35
C ARG A 180 3.04 -6.51 2.92
N CYS A 181 4.21 -5.98 2.57
CA CYS A 181 4.31 -4.63 2.01
C CYS A 181 3.51 -4.51 0.72
N ARG A 182 3.49 -5.55 -0.13
CA ARG A 182 2.70 -5.56 -1.37
C ARG A 182 1.21 -5.52 -1.07
N LEU A 183 0.75 -6.34 -0.12
CA LEU A 183 -0.66 -6.38 0.33
C LEU A 183 -1.14 -5.01 0.85
N ILE A 184 -0.28 -4.30 1.59
CA ILE A 184 -0.55 -2.94 2.09
C ILE A 184 -0.76 -1.99 0.92
N LEU A 185 0.19 -1.95 -0.04
CA LEU A 185 0.10 -1.05 -1.20
C LEU A 185 -1.13 -1.35 -2.06
N GLU A 186 -1.41 -2.62 -2.33
CA GLU A 186 -2.60 -3.03 -3.10
C GLU A 186 -3.90 -2.65 -2.40
N SER A 187 -3.95 -2.75 -1.07
CA SER A 187 -5.11 -2.33 -0.29
C SER A 187 -5.31 -0.80 -0.32
N LEU A 188 -4.23 -0.01 -0.37
CA LEU A 188 -4.32 1.45 -0.55
C LEU A 188 -4.83 1.80 -1.95
N VAL A 189 -4.32 1.13 -3.00
CA VAL A 189 -4.78 1.32 -4.39
C VAL A 189 -6.26 0.95 -4.53
N LYS A 190 -6.67 -0.20 -3.98
CA LYS A 190 -8.09 -0.63 -3.98
C LYS A 190 -9.01 0.42 -3.37
N ASN A 191 -8.50 1.19 -2.42
CA ASN A 191 -9.25 2.22 -1.70
C ASN A 191 -9.01 3.65 -2.23
N GLY A 192 -8.39 3.81 -3.40
CA GLY A 192 -8.33 5.09 -4.13
C GLY A 192 -6.95 5.72 -4.27
N ALA A 193 -5.87 5.06 -3.83
CA ALA A 193 -4.52 5.54 -4.13
C ALA A 193 -4.14 5.27 -5.61
N SER A 194 -3.21 6.07 -6.15
CA SER A 194 -2.69 5.87 -7.52
C SER A 194 -2.04 4.50 -7.68
N LYS A 195 -2.29 3.81 -8.81
CA LYS A 195 -1.63 2.53 -9.14
C LYS A 195 -0.11 2.65 -9.20
N GLU A 196 0.41 3.86 -9.45
CA GLU A 196 1.84 4.13 -9.53
C GLU A 196 2.59 3.80 -8.24
N ILE A 197 1.93 3.82 -7.07
CA ILE A 197 2.58 3.47 -5.79
C ILE A 197 3.07 2.02 -5.76
N LEU A 198 2.57 1.16 -6.66
CA LEU A 198 2.94 -0.25 -6.76
C LEU A 198 4.30 -0.46 -7.45
N TYR A 199 4.81 0.53 -8.17
CA TYR A 199 6.03 0.39 -8.96
C TYR A 199 6.98 1.60 -8.85
N ILE A 200 6.51 2.80 -8.52
CA ILE A 200 7.40 3.95 -8.34
C ILE A 200 8.31 3.73 -7.12
N ASN A 201 9.60 3.97 -7.32
CA ASN A 201 10.58 3.97 -6.25
C ASN A 201 10.36 5.18 -5.32
N LYS A 202 10.32 4.94 -4.00
CA LYS A 202 9.95 5.93 -2.97
C LYS A 202 8.56 6.54 -3.23
N PRO A 203 7.50 5.72 -3.26
CA PRO A 203 6.18 6.21 -3.58
C PRO A 203 5.62 7.09 -2.45
N HIS A 204 4.72 7.99 -2.81
CA HIS A 204 3.96 8.83 -1.90
C HIS A 204 2.51 8.95 -2.38
N ILE A 205 1.58 9.19 -1.46
CA ILE A 205 0.15 9.34 -1.77
C ILE A 205 -0.27 10.81 -1.78
N GLY A 206 0.36 11.63 -0.92
CA GLY A 206 -0.10 12.99 -0.64
C GLY A 206 -1.27 13.04 0.33
N THR A 207 -1.30 14.10 1.14
CA THR A 207 -2.25 14.29 2.25
C THR A 207 -3.72 14.16 1.83
N ASP A 208 -4.13 14.81 0.74
CA ASP A 208 -5.56 14.89 0.39
C ASP A 208 -6.10 13.58 -0.15
N VAL A 209 -5.32 12.88 -0.97
CA VAL A 209 -5.66 11.51 -1.42
C VAL A 209 -5.67 10.56 -0.22
N LEU A 210 -4.71 10.70 0.71
CA LEU A 210 -4.63 9.82 1.87
C LEU A 210 -5.89 9.92 2.75
N LYS A 211 -6.45 11.12 2.95
CA LYS A 211 -7.73 11.30 3.68
C LYS A 211 -8.86 10.48 3.03
N VAL A 212 -8.96 10.52 1.71
CA VAL A 212 -9.97 9.76 0.94
C VAL A 212 -9.73 8.25 1.09
N VAL A 213 -8.48 7.81 0.95
CA VAL A 213 -8.12 6.39 1.08
C VAL A 213 -8.48 5.85 2.46
N MET A 214 -8.15 6.56 3.54
CA MET A 214 -8.49 6.14 4.92
C MET A 214 -10.00 6.04 5.12
N LYS A 215 -10.76 7.02 4.62
CA LYS A 215 -12.23 7.00 4.66
C LYS A 215 -12.81 5.80 3.92
N ASN A 216 -12.30 5.48 2.73
CA ASN A 216 -12.73 4.34 1.94
C ASN A 216 -12.42 3.01 2.66
N MET A 217 -11.22 2.89 3.25
CA MET A 217 -10.85 1.71 4.04
C MET A 217 -11.76 1.53 5.27
N ARG A 218 -12.13 2.62 5.94
CA ARG A 218 -13.16 2.59 7.00
C ARG A 218 -14.49 2.06 6.47
N GLN A 219 -14.96 2.53 5.30
CA GLN A 219 -16.20 2.02 4.71
C GLN A 219 -16.10 0.54 4.34
N GLU A 220 -14.95 0.07 3.84
CA GLU A 220 -14.70 -1.35 3.60
C GLU A 220 -14.78 -2.18 4.88
N ILE A 221 -14.16 -1.71 5.98
CA ILE A 221 -14.26 -2.38 7.29
C ILE A 221 -15.71 -2.47 7.77
N ILE A 222 -16.46 -1.36 7.67
CA ILE A 222 -17.86 -1.30 8.12
C ILE A 222 -18.75 -2.21 7.26
N SER A 223 -18.58 -2.22 5.94
CA SER A 223 -19.38 -3.07 5.05
C SER A 223 -19.14 -4.56 5.27
N LEU A 224 -17.96 -4.92 5.78
CA LEU A 224 -17.59 -6.27 6.20
C LEU A 224 -18.03 -6.61 7.65
N GLY A 225 -18.80 -5.73 8.30
CA GLY A 225 -19.36 -5.94 9.63
C GLY A 225 -18.46 -5.52 10.79
N GLY A 226 -17.31 -4.90 10.51
CA GLY A 226 -16.50 -4.23 11.52
C GLY A 226 -17.20 -2.98 12.06
N GLN A 227 -16.83 -2.57 13.26
CA GLN A 227 -17.39 -1.40 13.93
C GLN A 227 -16.26 -0.46 14.35
N ILE A 228 -16.45 0.85 14.22
CA ILE A 228 -15.44 1.85 14.57
C ILE A 228 -16.10 2.93 15.41
N ARG A 229 -15.62 3.10 16.65
CA ARG A 229 -16.07 4.12 17.57
C ARG A 229 -14.99 5.19 17.74
N PHE A 230 -15.25 6.35 17.15
CA PHE A 230 -14.47 7.56 17.37
C PHE A 230 -14.81 8.20 18.72
N LYS A 231 -13.93 9.09 19.21
CA LYS A 231 -14.01 9.68 20.54
C LYS A 231 -14.07 8.65 21.68
N ALA A 232 -13.44 7.49 21.49
CA ALA A 232 -13.35 6.45 22.49
C ALA A 232 -11.89 6.27 22.90
N THR A 233 -11.53 6.86 24.03
CA THR A 233 -10.20 6.68 24.63
C THR A 233 -10.28 5.51 25.59
N VAL A 234 -9.51 4.46 25.34
CA VAL A 234 -9.27 3.41 26.34
C VAL A 234 -8.34 3.99 27.39
N THR A 235 -8.73 3.88 28.66
CA THR A 235 -8.00 4.49 29.79
C THR A 235 -7.39 3.47 30.73
N ASP A 236 -7.88 2.23 30.72
CA ASP A 236 -7.40 1.16 31.59
C ASP A 236 -7.58 -0.20 30.91
N PHE A 237 -7.07 -1.25 31.54
CA PHE A 237 -7.28 -2.64 31.16
C PHE A 237 -7.79 -3.42 32.37
N LEU A 238 -8.86 -4.19 32.18
CA LEU A 238 -9.33 -5.11 33.21
C LEU A 238 -8.53 -6.40 33.08
N ILE A 239 -7.62 -6.65 34.02
CA ILE A 239 -6.74 -7.82 34.05
C ILE A 239 -7.03 -8.61 35.31
N GLU A 240 -7.40 -9.88 35.15
CA GLU A 240 -7.64 -10.82 36.25
C GLU A 240 -6.86 -12.10 35.99
N ASN A 241 -6.13 -12.61 36.98
CA ASN A 241 -5.30 -13.82 36.86
C ASN A 241 -4.33 -13.79 35.66
N ASP A 242 -3.69 -12.65 35.41
CA ASP A 242 -2.81 -12.38 34.26
C ASP A 242 -3.48 -12.50 32.88
N GLU A 243 -4.81 -12.48 32.82
CA GLU A 243 -5.59 -12.51 31.58
C GLU A 243 -6.37 -11.20 31.37
N LEU A 244 -6.38 -10.71 30.12
CA LEU A 244 -7.15 -9.53 29.74
C LEU A 244 -8.65 -9.89 29.63
N GLN A 245 -9.46 -9.35 30.53
CA GLN A 245 -10.91 -9.54 30.58
C GLN A 245 -11.69 -8.39 29.91
N GLY A 246 -11.09 -7.20 29.79
CA GLY A 246 -11.77 -6.03 29.24
C GLY A 246 -10.89 -4.79 29.12
N LEU A 247 -11.50 -3.72 28.60
CA LEU A 247 -10.91 -2.40 28.37
C LEU A 247 -11.72 -1.30 29.07
#